data_AF-A0A094GI32-F1
#
_entry.id   AF-A0A094GI32-F1
#
_cell.length_a   1.000
_cell.length_b   1.000
_cell.length_c   1.000
_cell.angle_alpha   90.00
_cell.angle_beta   90.00
_cell.angle_gamma   90.00
#
_symmetry.space_group_name_H-M   'P 1'
#
loop_
_entity.id
_entity.type
_entity.pdbx_description
1 polymer ?
#
loop_
_entity_poly.entity_id
_entity_poly.type
_entity_poly.pdbx_seq_one_letter_code
_entity_poly.pdbx_strand_id
1 'polypeptide(L)'
;MDPRKYFNGKAYDGAEFMTYDTDLVFFKRFKRLNYYSLFKLQHHLSRLDADLAENVILGTANGSDEMTNEICHVLKQYNEALLLQSQLGSIPSPGPRATRTMRCFLEKMMNEVAAHELDLDREQLDTSDLVALVQADKSWGHQFVDNHQSLRGLFEKPSPNNNLMIYSEDGVRLSVRFIVPLAFSIFLMAPIVIMSFCTDNNNAKLSVLLAFVFGTSMLVCWVTKAKDWEILTVTAG
;
A
#
# COMPACT_ATOMS: atom_id res chain seq x y z
N MET A 1 25.94 -9.77 -27.42
CA MET A 1 25.03 -10.36 -26.41
C MET A 1 23.62 -10.22 -26.93
N ASP A 2 22.78 -11.25 -26.81
CA ASP A 2 21.37 -11.17 -27.22
C ASP A 2 20.61 -10.32 -26.18
N PRO A 3 20.06 -9.14 -26.57
CA PRO A 3 19.39 -8.23 -25.64
C PRO A 3 18.23 -8.90 -24.88
N ARG A 4 17.55 -9.87 -25.51
CA ARG A 4 16.43 -10.59 -24.88
C ARG A 4 16.88 -11.48 -23.72
N LYS A 5 18.04 -12.15 -23.85
CA LYS A 5 18.58 -12.99 -22.77
C LYS A 5 19.04 -12.14 -21.59
N TYR A 6 19.59 -10.96 -21.85
CA TYR A 6 19.99 -10.02 -20.81
C TYR A 6 18.76 -9.48 -20.05
N PHE A 7 17.72 -9.07 -20.79
CA PHE A 7 16.46 -8.62 -20.20
C PHE A 7 15.82 -9.68 -19.31
N ASN A 8 15.70 -10.92 -19.79
CA ASN A 8 15.08 -12.01 -19.01
C ASN A 8 15.82 -12.32 -17.71
N GLY A 9 17.16 -12.28 -17.71
CA GLY A 9 17.95 -12.47 -16.48
C GLY A 9 17.70 -11.37 -15.46
N LYS A 10 17.67 -10.10 -15.90
CA LYS A 10 17.41 -8.96 -15.02
C LYS A 10 15.96 -8.90 -14.53
N ALA A 11 15.01 -9.28 -15.37
CA ALA A 11 13.61 -9.41 -14.96
C ALA A 11 13.45 -10.50 -13.89
N TYR A 12 14.18 -11.61 -14.02
CA TYR A 12 14.21 -12.66 -12.99
C TYR A 12 14.80 -12.15 -11.68
N ASP A 13 15.94 -11.45 -11.72
CA ASP A 13 16.54 -10.85 -10.51
C ASP A 13 15.56 -9.85 -9.83
N GLY A 14 14.82 -9.08 -10.63
CA GLY A 14 13.80 -8.14 -10.14
C GLY A 14 12.58 -8.85 -9.55
N ALA A 15 12.13 -9.94 -10.17
CA ALA A 15 11.06 -10.78 -9.63
C ALA A 15 11.50 -11.45 -8.32
N GLU A 16 12.71 -12.01 -8.29
CA GLU A 16 13.30 -12.57 -7.07
C GLU A 16 13.40 -11.52 -5.97
N PHE A 17 13.84 -10.30 -6.30
CA PHE A 17 13.84 -9.16 -5.38
C PHE A 17 12.46 -8.88 -4.77
N MET A 18 11.42 -8.86 -5.60
CA MET A 18 10.03 -8.66 -5.16
C MET A 18 9.51 -9.82 -4.29
N THR A 19 10.08 -11.03 -4.38
CA THR A 19 9.69 -12.15 -3.51
C THR A 19 10.26 -12.04 -2.09
N TYR A 20 11.33 -11.28 -1.87
CA TYR A 20 11.92 -11.13 -0.53
C TYR A 20 11.10 -10.24 0.40
N ASP A 21 10.32 -9.31 -0.14
CA ASP A 21 9.51 -8.39 0.64
C ASP A 21 8.22 -8.08 -0.12
N THR A 22 7.08 -8.52 0.43
CA THR A 22 5.75 -8.31 -0.16
C THR A 22 5.41 -6.84 -0.32
N ASP A 23 5.99 -5.96 0.50
CA ASP A 23 5.82 -4.52 0.39
C ASP A 23 6.50 -3.93 -0.86
N LEU A 24 7.42 -4.66 -1.49
CA LEU A 24 8.19 -4.22 -2.66
C LEU A 24 7.57 -4.64 -4.00
N VAL A 25 6.41 -5.28 -3.95
CA VAL A 25 5.67 -5.73 -5.13
C VAL A 25 4.92 -4.53 -5.73
N PHE A 26 5.61 -3.80 -6.60
CA PHE A 26 5.07 -2.62 -7.29
C PHE A 26 4.77 -2.88 -8.76
N PHE A 27 3.68 -2.29 -9.23
CA PHE A 27 3.32 -2.28 -10.64
C PHE A 27 3.06 -0.86 -11.12
N LYS A 28 3.40 -0.59 -12.37
CA LYS A 28 3.07 0.67 -13.04
C LYS A 28 1.59 0.65 -13.42
N ARG A 29 0.84 1.66 -13.00
CA ARG A 29 -0.53 1.93 -13.41
C ARG A 29 -0.49 2.67 -14.74
N PHE A 30 -0.96 2.03 -15.79
CA PHE A 30 -1.09 2.67 -17.10
C PHE A 30 -2.36 3.50 -17.19
N LYS A 31 -2.50 4.56 -16.37
CA LYS A 31 -3.73 5.40 -16.29
C LYS A 31 -4.21 5.83 -17.68
N ARG A 32 -3.30 6.37 -18.49
CA ARG A 32 -3.61 6.83 -19.86
C ARG A 32 -4.12 5.70 -20.76
N LEU A 33 -3.48 4.54 -20.70
CA LEU A 33 -3.87 3.38 -21.52
C LEU A 33 -5.23 2.81 -21.07
N ASN A 34 -5.46 2.75 -19.76
CA ASN A 34 -6.73 2.29 -19.19
C ASN A 34 -7.89 3.21 -19.60
N TYR A 35 -7.72 4.53 -19.46
CA TYR A 35 -8.74 5.49 -19.90
C TYR A 35 -8.96 5.45 -21.41
N TYR A 36 -7.89 5.34 -22.20
CA TYR A 36 -8.01 5.17 -23.65
C TYR A 36 -8.82 3.92 -24.03
N SER A 37 -8.55 2.79 -23.36
CA SER A 37 -9.30 1.55 -23.56
C SER A 37 -10.79 1.73 -23.20
N LEU A 38 -11.09 2.41 -22.10
CA LEU A 38 -12.48 2.72 -21.70
C LEU A 38 -13.19 3.61 -22.72
N PHE A 39 -12.53 4.67 -23.21
CA PHE A 39 -13.10 5.53 -24.24
C PHE A 39 -13.35 4.79 -25.55
N LYS A 40 -12.46 3.85 -25.92
CA LYS A 40 -12.65 2.99 -27.10
C LYS A 40 -13.89 2.11 -26.96
N LEU A 41 -14.09 1.48 -25.80
CA LEU A 41 -15.27 0.67 -25.51
C LEU A 41 -16.56 1.52 -25.51
N GLN A 42 -16.51 2.70 -24.90
CA GLN A 42 -17.64 3.64 -24.87
C GLN A 42 -18.02 4.13 -26.28
N HIS A 43 -17.03 4.47 -27.11
CA HIS A 43 -17.27 4.86 -28.49
C HIS A 43 -17.91 3.73 -29.30
N HIS A 44 -17.43 2.50 -29.11
CA HIS A 44 -18.00 1.33 -29.77
C HIS A 44 -19.45 1.07 -29.35
N LEU A 45 -19.77 1.18 -28.06
CA LEU A 45 -21.15 1.10 -27.56
C LEU A 45 -22.05 2.20 -28.14
N SER A 46 -21.56 3.44 -28.21
CA SER A 46 -22.32 4.55 -28.79
C SER A 46 -22.65 4.33 -30.27
N ARG A 47 -21.75 3.66 -31.01
CA ARG A 47 -21.99 3.31 -32.40
C ARG A 47 -23.04 2.20 -32.52
N LEU A 48 -22.91 1.14 -31.73
CA LEU A 48 -23.89 0.05 -31.71
C LEU A 48 -25.29 0.55 -31.30
N ASP A 49 -25.38 1.51 -30.38
CA ASP A 49 -26.65 2.14 -29.99
C ASP A 49 -27.30 2.93 -31.15
N ALA A 50 -26.50 3.70 -31.89
CA ALA A 50 -26.97 4.41 -33.08
C ALA A 50 -27.44 3.45 -34.18
N ASP A 51 -26.65 2.42 -34.47
CA ASP A 51 -26.98 1.39 -35.45
C ASP A 51 -28.26 0.62 -35.02
N LEU A 52 -28.48 0.42 -33.71
CA LEU A 52 -29.66 -0.26 -33.17
C LEU A 52 -30.90 0.61 -33.38
N ALA A 53 -30.79 1.91 -33.08
CA ALA A 53 -31.87 2.87 -33.30
C ALA A 53 -32.28 2.91 -34.78
N GLU A 54 -31.33 2.85 -35.72
CA GLU A 54 -31.62 2.79 -37.16
C GLU A 54 -32.33 1.49 -37.55
N ASN A 55 -31.87 0.34 -37.08
CA ASN A 55 -32.49 -0.96 -37.36
C ASN A 55 -33.91 -1.08 -36.78
N VAL A 56 -34.16 -0.50 -35.60
CA VAL A 56 -35.50 -0.43 -34.99
C VAL A 56 -36.45 0.39 -35.86
N ILE A 57 -35.97 1.48 -36.45
CA ILE A 57 -36.77 2.32 -37.37
C ILE A 57 -37.07 1.56 -38.68
N LEU A 58 -36.12 0.78 -39.19
CA LEU A 58 -36.26 0.06 -40.47
C LEU A 58 -37.04 -1.26 -40.37
N GLY A 59 -37.29 -1.79 -39.17
CA GLY A 59 -38.09 -3.01 -38.96
C GLY A 59 -37.43 -4.30 -39.46
N THR A 60 -36.10 -4.31 -39.59
CA THR A 60 -35.31 -5.46 -40.07
C THR A 60 -35.15 -6.52 -38.97
N ALA A 61 -36.09 -7.47 -38.91
CA ALA A 61 -36.13 -8.52 -37.87
C ALA A 61 -34.94 -9.51 -37.90
N ASN A 62 -34.37 -9.79 -39.07
CA ASN A 62 -33.41 -10.90 -39.22
C ASN A 62 -31.97 -10.61 -38.73
N GLY A 63 -31.62 -9.34 -38.48
CA GLY A 63 -30.28 -8.95 -37.98
C GLY A 63 -30.27 -8.54 -36.50
N SER A 64 -31.43 -8.52 -35.83
CA SER A 64 -31.56 -7.96 -34.49
C SER A 64 -30.88 -8.82 -33.41
N ASP A 65 -30.91 -10.15 -33.58
CA ASP A 65 -30.35 -11.08 -32.58
C ASP A 65 -28.82 -11.05 -32.54
N GLU A 66 -28.16 -10.97 -33.68
CA GLU A 66 -26.68 -10.87 -33.74
C GLU A 66 -26.20 -9.56 -33.12
N MET A 67 -26.88 -8.46 -33.44
CA MET A 67 -26.56 -7.14 -32.94
C MET A 67 -26.78 -7.01 -31.42
N THR A 68 -27.89 -7.54 -30.91
CA THR A 68 -28.18 -7.53 -29.46
C THR A 68 -27.16 -8.37 -28.68
N ASN A 69 -26.69 -9.49 -29.24
CA ASN A 69 -25.61 -10.28 -28.65
C ASN A 69 -24.28 -9.52 -28.62
N GLU A 70 -23.94 -8.80 -29.69
CA GLU A 70 -22.74 -7.96 -29.74
C GLU A 70 -22.81 -6.84 -28.70
N ILE A 71 -23.94 -6.12 -28.63
CA ILE A 71 -24.18 -5.09 -27.61
C ILE A 71 -24.02 -5.66 -26.20
N CYS A 72 -24.65 -6.81 -25.92
CA CYS A 72 -24.55 -7.47 -24.61
C CYS A 72 -23.09 -7.78 -24.25
N HIS A 73 -22.33 -8.31 -25.21
CA HIS A 73 -20.93 -8.65 -25.02
C HIS A 73 -20.05 -7.42 -24.77
N VAL A 74 -20.16 -6.37 -25.59
CA VAL A 74 -19.37 -5.13 -25.43
C VAL A 74 -19.75 -4.40 -24.14
N LEU A 75 -21.03 -4.38 -23.80
CA LEU A 75 -21.51 -3.76 -22.56
C LEU A 75 -20.95 -4.48 -21.33
N LYS A 76 -20.89 -5.81 -21.36
CA LYS A 76 -20.26 -6.61 -20.31
C LYS A 76 -18.78 -6.26 -20.16
N GLN A 77 -18.03 -6.21 -21.27
CA GLN A 77 -16.61 -5.83 -21.24
C GLN A 77 -16.39 -4.41 -20.69
N TYR A 78 -17.25 -3.47 -21.07
CA TYR A 78 -17.20 -2.09 -20.57
C TYR A 78 -17.44 -2.03 -19.05
N ASN A 79 -18.48 -2.72 -18.57
CA ASN A 79 -18.78 -2.77 -17.13
C ASN A 79 -17.68 -3.45 -16.32
N GLU A 80 -17.10 -4.54 -16.84
CA GLU A 80 -15.95 -5.21 -16.23
C GLU A 80 -14.72 -4.30 -16.19
N ALA A 81 -14.41 -3.61 -17.30
CA ALA A 81 -13.31 -2.66 -17.37
C ALA A 81 -13.51 -1.48 -16.39
N LEU A 82 -14.74 -0.99 -16.23
CA LEU A 82 -15.06 0.05 -15.24
C LEU A 82 -14.87 -0.44 -13.82
N LEU A 83 -15.33 -1.65 -13.50
CA LEU A 83 -15.14 -2.26 -12.18
C LEU A 83 -13.66 -2.43 -11.87
N LEU A 84 -12.89 -2.99 -12.80
CA LEU A 84 -11.43 -3.11 -12.68
C LEU A 84 -10.78 -1.75 -12.51
N GLN A 85 -11.18 -0.73 -13.27
CA GLN A 85 -10.62 0.61 -13.12
C GLN A 85 -10.96 1.23 -11.75
N SER A 86 -12.16 1.00 -11.23
CA SER A 86 -12.55 1.43 -9.88
C SER A 86 -11.70 0.74 -8.81
N GLN A 87 -11.51 -0.58 -8.94
CA GLN A 87 -10.64 -1.36 -8.05
C GLN A 87 -9.19 -0.89 -8.14
N LEU A 88 -8.63 -0.69 -9.34
CA LEU A 88 -7.29 -0.14 -9.50
C LEU A 88 -7.19 1.26 -8.90
N GLY A 89 -8.25 2.06 -8.97
CA GLY A 89 -8.33 3.39 -8.39
C GLY A 89 -8.28 3.39 -6.87
N SER A 90 -8.88 2.39 -6.21
CA SER A 90 -8.86 2.26 -4.76
C SER A 90 -7.54 1.72 -4.22
N ILE A 91 -6.68 1.12 -5.05
CA ILE A 91 -5.38 0.66 -4.58
C ILE A 91 -4.50 1.88 -4.24
N PRO A 92 -4.06 2.02 -2.98
CA PRO A 92 -3.25 3.15 -2.52
C PRO A 92 -1.85 3.18 -3.16
N SER A 93 -1.32 4.40 -3.30
CA SER A 93 0.05 4.62 -3.76
C SER A 93 1.07 4.06 -2.76
N PRO A 94 2.21 3.53 -3.22
CA PRO A 94 3.26 3.03 -2.34
C PRO A 94 3.83 4.14 -1.45
N GLY A 95 4.17 3.78 -0.22
CA GLY A 95 4.79 4.72 0.72
C GLY A 95 6.15 5.25 0.22
N PRO A 96 6.57 6.43 0.70
CA PRO A 96 7.79 7.11 0.23
C PRO A 96 9.07 6.30 0.44
N ARG A 97 9.09 5.43 1.46
CA ARG A 97 10.21 4.50 1.70
C ARG A 97 10.29 3.44 0.61
N ALA A 98 9.16 2.82 0.29
CA ALA A 98 9.03 1.76 -0.69
C ALA A 98 9.48 2.26 -2.08
N THR A 99 9.01 3.45 -2.47
CA THR A 99 9.43 4.10 -3.72
C THR A 99 10.91 4.46 -3.73
N ARG A 100 11.48 4.91 -2.61
CA ARG A 100 12.92 5.18 -2.50
C ARG A 100 13.76 3.91 -2.60
N THR A 101 13.37 2.83 -1.92
CA THR A 101 14.05 1.53 -2.00
C THR A 101 14.00 1.01 -3.43
N MET A 102 12.83 1.04 -4.06
CA MET A 102 12.68 0.62 -5.46
C MET A 102 13.51 1.49 -6.39
N ARG A 103 13.54 2.81 -6.20
CA ARG A 103 14.40 3.71 -6.97
C ARG A 103 15.88 3.35 -6.82
N CYS A 104 16.38 3.19 -5.60
CA CYS A 104 17.77 2.79 -5.37
C CYS A 104 18.09 1.40 -5.94
N PHE A 105 17.13 0.47 -5.88
CA PHE A 105 17.26 -0.85 -6.47
C PHE A 105 17.33 -0.78 -8.00
N LEU A 106 16.43 -0.03 -8.64
CA LEU A 106 16.44 0.21 -10.09
C LEU A 106 17.72 0.93 -10.52
N GLU A 107 18.16 1.94 -9.79
CA GLU A 107 19.43 2.64 -10.05
C GLU A 107 20.65 1.70 -10.03
N LYS A 108 20.61 0.68 -9.16
CA LYS A 108 21.70 -0.29 -8.99
C LYS A 108 21.62 -1.47 -9.96
N MET A 109 20.41 -1.94 -10.26
CA MET A 109 20.17 -3.08 -11.15
C MET A 109 20.23 -2.67 -12.62
N MET A 110 19.72 -1.49 -12.95
CA MET A 110 19.65 -0.95 -14.29
C MET A 110 20.92 -0.17 -14.59
N ASN A 111 21.96 -0.88 -15.02
CA ASN A 111 22.97 -0.25 -15.88
C ASN A 111 22.25 0.36 -17.10
N GLU A 112 22.77 1.47 -17.63
CA GLU A 112 22.14 2.41 -18.60
C GLU A 112 21.25 1.77 -19.69
N VAL A 113 21.59 0.56 -20.15
CA VAL A 113 20.86 -0.19 -21.19
C VAL A 113 19.42 -0.55 -20.81
N ALA A 114 19.17 -1.00 -19.58
CA ALA A 114 17.82 -1.39 -19.18
C ALA A 114 16.90 -0.17 -18.96
N ALA A 115 17.49 0.96 -18.53
CA ALA A 115 16.74 2.19 -18.28
C ALA A 115 16.14 2.74 -19.59
N HIS A 116 16.87 2.53 -20.69
CA HIS A 116 16.42 2.89 -22.02
C HIS A 116 15.27 2.00 -22.52
N GLU A 117 15.27 0.69 -22.23
CA GLU A 117 14.22 -0.24 -22.70
C GLU A 117 12.92 -0.15 -21.91
N LEU A 118 12.97 0.12 -20.60
CA LEU A 118 11.76 0.23 -19.78
C LEU A 118 11.08 1.61 -19.86
N ASP A 119 11.67 2.56 -20.61
CA ASP A 119 11.19 3.95 -20.73
C ASP A 119 10.87 4.56 -19.36
N LEU A 120 11.66 4.17 -18.36
CA LEU A 120 11.62 4.71 -17.02
C LEU A 120 12.59 5.88 -17.03
N ASP A 121 12.16 6.96 -17.68
CA ASP A 121 12.90 8.21 -17.63
C ASP A 121 13.13 8.53 -16.14
N ARG A 122 14.41 8.59 -15.73
CA ARG A 122 14.80 8.67 -14.31
C ARG A 122 14.13 9.84 -13.59
N GLU A 123 13.79 10.89 -14.34
CA GLU A 123 13.12 12.10 -13.85
C GLU A 123 11.58 12.01 -13.87
N GLN A 124 10.98 11.12 -14.67
CA GLN A 124 9.52 11.03 -14.85
C GLN A 124 8.89 9.82 -14.16
N LEU A 125 9.61 9.11 -13.29
CA LEU A 125 9.00 8.08 -12.47
C LEU A 125 8.10 8.74 -11.41
N ASP A 126 6.93 9.21 -11.85
CA ASP A 126 5.92 9.79 -10.99
C ASP A 126 5.45 8.68 -10.05
N THR A 127 5.77 8.85 -8.76
CA THR A 127 5.35 7.94 -7.71
C THR A 127 3.83 7.80 -7.64
N SER A 128 3.07 8.73 -8.24
CA SER A 128 1.62 8.67 -8.36
C SER A 128 1.12 7.55 -9.29
N ASP A 129 1.97 7.03 -10.19
CA ASP A 129 1.63 5.97 -11.14
C ASP A 129 2.02 4.58 -10.65
N LEU A 130 2.75 4.46 -9.54
CA LEU A 130 3.06 3.16 -8.96
C LEU A 130 1.94 2.70 -8.03
N VAL A 131 1.75 1.39 -7.98
CA VAL A 131 0.75 0.73 -7.15
C VAL A 131 1.43 -0.40 -6.41
N ALA A 132 1.23 -0.47 -5.10
CA ALA A 132 1.64 -1.62 -4.30
C ALA A 132 0.49 -2.63 -4.29
N LEU A 133 0.73 -3.87 -4.74
CA LEU A 133 -0.31 -4.93 -4.71
C LEU A 133 -0.70 -5.30 -3.28
N VAL A 134 0.28 -5.28 -2.39
CA VAL A 134 0.10 -5.58 -0.98
C VAL A 134 0.54 -4.35 -0.22
N GLN A 135 -0.40 -3.67 0.41
CA GLN A 135 -0.06 -2.80 1.53
C GLN A 135 -0.23 -3.64 2.77
N ALA A 136 0.89 -4.11 3.32
CA ALA A 136 0.84 -4.55 4.71
C ALA A 136 0.36 -3.35 5.53
N ASP A 137 -0.71 -3.52 6.30
CA ASP A 137 -1.20 -2.48 7.19
C ASP A 137 -0.10 -2.17 8.21
N LYS A 138 0.63 -1.07 7.96
CA LYS A 138 1.71 -0.64 8.83
C LYS A 138 1.08 -0.07 10.08
N SER A 139 1.09 -0.86 11.14
CA SER A 139 0.68 -0.41 12.46
C SER A 139 1.45 0.88 12.84
N TRP A 140 0.87 1.66 13.73
CA TRP A 140 1.51 2.90 14.21
C TRP A 140 2.95 2.67 14.68
N GLY A 141 3.23 1.49 15.26
CA GLY A 141 4.55 1.10 15.72
C GLY A 141 5.53 0.96 14.57
N HIS A 142 5.09 0.42 13.42
CA HIS A 142 5.90 0.41 12.20
C HIS A 142 6.19 1.82 11.72
N GLN A 143 5.19 2.72 11.70
CA GLN A 143 5.41 4.11 11.29
C GLN A 143 6.36 4.85 12.25
N PHE A 144 6.25 4.58 13.55
CA PHE A 144 7.12 5.17 14.57
C PHE A 144 8.57 4.72 14.42
N VAL A 145 8.81 3.41 14.26
CA VAL A 145 10.14 2.86 14.02
C VAL A 145 10.71 3.34 12.68
N ASP A 146 9.88 3.42 11.65
CA ASP A 146 10.28 3.91 10.32
C ASP A 146 10.72 5.39 10.36
N ASN A 147 10.10 6.20 11.22
CA ASN A 147 10.47 7.60 11.42
C ASN A 147 11.77 7.76 12.23
N HIS A 148 12.23 6.74 12.97
CA HIS A 148 13.40 6.82 13.85
C HIS A 148 14.56 5.95 13.32
N GLN A 149 15.55 6.61 12.70
CA GLN A 149 16.71 5.94 12.09
C GLN A 149 17.51 5.07 13.07
N SER A 150 17.60 5.45 14.35
CA SER A 150 18.30 4.68 15.38
C SER A 150 17.61 3.36 15.72
N LEU A 151 16.29 3.36 15.78
CA LEU A 151 15.50 2.14 16.02
C LEU A 151 15.56 1.21 14.82
N ARG A 152 15.58 1.78 13.62
CA ARG A 152 15.67 1.00 12.39
C ARG A 152 16.91 0.10 12.36
N GLY A 153 18.06 0.60 12.78
CA GLY A 153 19.29 -0.19 12.85
C GLY A 153 19.22 -1.40 13.79
N LEU A 154 18.31 -1.40 14.77
CA LEU A 154 18.07 -2.54 15.66
C LEU A 154 17.24 -3.66 15.02
N PHE A 155 16.46 -3.34 13.98
CA PHE A 155 15.54 -4.27 13.31
C PHE A 155 15.99 -4.69 11.91
N GLU A 156 17.09 -4.11 11.41
CA GLU A 156 17.71 -4.52 10.17
C GLU A 156 18.41 -5.87 10.35
N LYS A 157 17.99 -6.87 9.59
CA LYS A 157 18.69 -8.15 9.50
C LYS A 157 19.53 -8.17 8.22
N PRO A 158 20.76 -8.71 8.28
CA PRO A 158 21.57 -8.88 7.08
C PRO A 158 20.81 -9.82 6.12
N SER A 159 20.53 -9.32 4.91
CA SER A 159 20.01 -10.17 3.83
C SER A 159 21.14 -11.06 3.31
N PRO A 160 20.84 -12.26 2.78
CA PRO A 160 21.80 -13.04 1.99
C PRO A 160 22.40 -12.25 0.83
N ASN A 161 21.72 -11.18 0.36
CA ASN A 161 22.28 -10.23 -0.57
C ASN A 161 22.89 -9.04 0.20
N ASN A 162 24.23 -8.91 0.20
CA ASN A 162 24.98 -7.85 0.92
C ASN A 162 24.53 -6.41 0.62
N ASN A 163 23.75 -6.23 -0.44
CA ASN A 163 23.27 -4.95 -0.92
C ASN A 163 21.85 -4.60 -0.47
N LEU A 164 21.19 -5.50 0.26
CA LEU A 164 19.81 -5.32 0.68
C LEU A 164 19.70 -5.48 2.20
N MET A 165 19.17 -4.48 2.88
CA MET A 165 18.77 -4.64 4.28
C MET A 165 17.28 -5.00 4.29
N ILE A 166 16.97 -6.24 4.64
CA ILE A 166 15.58 -6.67 4.81
C ILE A 166 15.15 -6.28 6.21
N TYR A 167 13.99 -5.63 6.27
CA TYR A 167 13.41 -5.20 7.51
C TYR A 167 12.60 -6.34 8.13
N SER A 168 12.93 -6.76 9.35
CA SER A 168 12.20 -7.85 10.00
C SER A 168 10.90 -7.35 10.59
N GLU A 169 9.77 -7.57 9.91
CA GLU A 169 8.45 -7.20 10.45
C GLU A 169 8.16 -7.87 11.79
N ASP A 170 8.51 -9.16 11.91
CA ASP A 170 8.29 -9.93 13.14
C ASP A 170 8.98 -9.30 14.36
N GLY A 171 10.18 -8.73 14.17
CA GLY A 171 10.92 -8.07 15.23
C GLY A 171 10.18 -6.85 15.74
N VAL A 172 9.62 -6.05 14.84
CA VAL A 172 8.86 -4.85 15.19
C VAL A 172 7.56 -5.21 15.88
N ARG A 173 6.80 -6.17 15.35
CA ARG A 173 5.55 -6.64 15.99
C ARG A 173 5.82 -7.17 17.39
N LEU A 174 6.89 -7.94 17.55
CA LEU A 174 7.32 -8.45 18.85
C LEU A 174 7.70 -7.30 19.80
N SER A 175 8.49 -6.34 19.35
CA SER A 175 8.88 -5.17 20.15
C SER A 175 7.69 -4.31 20.56
N VAL A 176 6.75 -4.02 19.64
CA VAL A 176 5.53 -3.27 19.98
C VAL A 176 4.71 -4.03 21.03
N ARG A 177 4.58 -5.36 20.88
CA ARG A 177 3.89 -6.23 21.83
C ARG A 177 4.53 -6.25 23.22
N PHE A 178 5.84 -6.00 23.33
CA PHE A 178 6.51 -5.89 24.62
C PHE A 178 6.54 -4.47 25.19
N ILE A 179 6.79 -3.46 24.34
CA ILE A 179 6.95 -2.07 24.76
C ILE A 179 5.63 -1.49 25.27
N VAL A 180 4.50 -1.77 24.62
CA VAL A 180 3.21 -1.20 25.01
C VAL A 180 2.77 -1.66 26.41
N PRO A 181 2.76 -2.97 26.74
CA PRO A 181 2.46 -3.43 28.10
C PRO A 181 3.50 -2.97 29.13
N LEU A 182 4.78 -2.91 28.76
CA LEU A 182 5.83 -2.42 29.66
C LEU A 182 5.61 -0.95 30.02
N ALA A 183 5.34 -0.10 29.03
CA ALA A 183 5.01 1.30 29.25
C ALA A 183 3.77 1.45 30.13
N PHE A 184 2.72 0.66 29.87
CA PHE A 184 1.51 0.65 30.70
C PHE A 184 1.80 0.24 32.16
N SER A 185 2.63 -0.78 32.37
CA SER A 185 3.05 -1.23 33.71
C SER A 185 3.83 -0.13 34.45
N ILE A 186 4.75 0.56 33.78
CA ILE A 186 5.50 1.68 34.36
C ILE A 186 4.55 2.81 34.74
N PHE A 187 3.61 3.16 33.87
CA PHE A 187 2.60 4.20 34.13
C PHE A 187 1.70 3.87 35.33
N LEU A 188 1.41 2.59 35.59
CA LEU A 188 0.64 2.16 36.76
C LEU A 188 1.46 2.12 38.05
N MET A 189 2.74 1.75 37.97
CA MET A 189 3.63 1.65 39.14
C MET A 189 4.16 3.01 39.61
N ALA A 190 4.46 3.91 38.67
CA ALA A 190 5.00 5.24 38.95
C ALA A 190 4.19 6.06 39.99
N PRO A 191 2.84 6.16 39.92
CA PRO A 191 2.08 6.93 40.91
C PRO A 191 2.15 6.31 42.30
N ILE A 192 2.22 4.99 42.42
CA ILE A 192 2.36 4.31 43.72
C ILE A 192 3.69 4.67 44.37
N VAL A 193 4.78 4.62 43.60
CA VAL A 193 6.11 4.97 44.08
C VAL A 193 6.17 6.45 44.46
N ILE A 194 5.68 7.36 43.60
CA ILE A 194 5.68 8.80 43.86
C ILE A 194 4.83 9.13 45.11
N MET A 195 3.65 8.53 45.24
CA MET A 195 2.80 8.72 46.42
C MET A 195 3.47 8.25 47.71
N SER A 196 4.32 7.21 47.65
CA SER A 196 5.09 6.75 48.81
C SER A 196 6.10 7.77 49.33
N PHE A 197 6.58 8.68 48.48
CA PHE A 197 7.55 9.71 48.87
C PHE A 197 6.89 11.04 49.25
N CYS A 198 5.67 11.32 48.79
CA CYS A 198 4.96 12.56 49.07
C CYS A 198 4.11 12.48 50.36
N THR A 199 4.70 12.25 51.52
CA THR A 199 3.95 11.96 52.76
C THR A 199 3.13 13.15 53.29
N ASP A 200 3.67 14.37 53.20
CA ASP A 200 3.19 15.50 54.02
C ASP A 200 2.07 16.34 53.39
N ASN A 201 1.88 16.30 52.06
CA ASN A 201 0.91 17.16 51.36
C ASN A 201 -0.21 16.37 50.68
N ASN A 202 -1.40 16.37 51.27
CA ASN A 202 -2.59 15.69 50.71
C ASN A 202 -2.97 16.20 49.32
N ASN A 203 -2.83 17.50 49.06
CA ASN A 203 -3.14 18.10 47.75
C ASN A 203 -2.16 17.61 46.65
N ALA A 204 -0.90 17.36 47.00
CA ALA A 204 0.09 16.83 46.06
C ALA A 204 -0.24 15.39 45.66
N LYS A 205 -0.67 14.55 46.61
CA LYS A 205 -1.11 13.16 46.33
C LYS A 205 -2.26 13.12 45.34
N LEU A 206 -3.28 13.96 45.55
CA LEU A 206 -4.45 14.02 44.67
C LEU A 206 -4.07 14.52 43.26
N SER A 207 -3.19 15.53 43.17
CA SER A 207 -2.70 16.03 41.88
C SER A 207 -1.91 14.98 41.09
N VAL A 208 -1.02 14.24 41.76
CA VAL A 208 -0.26 13.14 41.14
C VAL A 208 -1.21 12.06 40.64
N LEU A 209 -2.17 11.61 41.45
CA LEU A 209 -3.14 10.60 41.04
C LEU A 209 -3.95 11.06 39.82
N LEU A 210 -4.45 12.29 39.82
CA LEU A 210 -5.22 12.83 38.70
C LEU A 210 -4.39 12.90 37.41
N ALA A 211 -3.12 13.33 37.50
CA ALA A 211 -2.22 13.42 36.35
C ALA A 211 -1.93 12.04 35.74
N PHE A 212 -1.69 11.02 36.57
CA PHE A 212 -1.45 9.66 36.08
C PHE A 212 -2.71 8.99 35.50
N VAL A 213 -3.89 9.20 36.10
CA VAL A 213 -5.16 8.73 35.54
C VAL A 213 -5.43 9.39 34.18
N PHE A 214 -5.17 10.69 34.07
CA PHE A 214 -5.32 11.40 32.80
C PHE A 214 -4.31 10.91 31.75
N GLY A 215 -3.03 10.74 32.14
CA GLY A 215 -1.98 10.24 31.25
C GLY A 215 -2.24 8.82 30.77
N THR A 216 -2.69 7.92 31.66
CA THR A 216 -3.09 6.55 31.28
C THR A 216 -4.30 6.55 30.35
N SER A 217 -5.31 7.40 30.59
CA SER A 217 -6.45 7.57 29.69
C SER A 217 -6.01 8.06 28.30
N MET A 218 -5.11 9.04 28.22
CA MET A 218 -4.54 9.50 26.95
C MET A 218 -3.75 8.39 26.24
N LEU A 219 -2.93 7.63 26.97
CA LEU A 219 -2.17 6.51 26.42
C LEU A 219 -3.10 5.42 25.87
N VAL A 220 -4.15 5.08 26.61
CA VAL A 220 -5.19 4.14 26.14
C VAL A 220 -5.89 4.69 24.91
N CYS A 221 -6.31 5.96 24.89
CA CYS A 221 -6.89 6.57 23.69
C CYS A 221 -5.92 6.50 22.49
N TRP A 222 -4.62 6.68 22.71
CA TRP A 222 -3.62 6.62 21.65
C TRP A 222 -3.44 5.19 21.12
N VAL A 223 -3.34 4.20 22.02
CA VAL A 223 -3.24 2.78 21.68
C VAL A 223 -4.54 2.24 21.07
N THR A 224 -5.70 2.65 21.56
CA THR A 224 -7.01 2.25 21.05
C THR A 224 -7.28 2.87 19.69
N LYS A 225 -6.93 4.14 19.47
CA LYS A 225 -6.94 4.69 18.10
C LYS A 225 -6.12 3.81 17.17
N ALA A 226 -4.94 3.34 17.58
CA ALA A 226 -4.16 2.42 16.76
C ALA A 226 -4.87 1.08 16.50
N LYS A 227 -5.68 0.59 17.45
CA LYS A 227 -6.43 -0.66 17.33
C LYS A 227 -7.70 -0.55 16.48
N ASP A 228 -8.39 0.59 16.50
CA ASP A 228 -9.59 0.80 15.67
C ASP A 228 -9.23 0.84 14.17
N TRP A 229 -8.05 1.37 13.83
CA TRP A 229 -7.53 1.24 12.46
C TRP A 229 -7.28 -0.23 12.09
N GLU A 230 -6.79 -1.07 13.00
CA GLU A 230 -6.55 -2.49 12.74
C GLU A 230 -7.83 -3.34 12.65
N ILE A 231 -8.86 -3.02 13.47
CA ILE A 231 -10.13 -3.76 13.44
C ILE A 231 -10.93 -3.44 12.18
N LEU A 232 -10.90 -2.18 11.72
CA LEU A 232 -11.59 -1.76 10.50
C LEU A 232 -10.96 -2.36 9.23
N THR A 233 -9.64 -2.61 9.20
CA THR A 233 -9.04 -3.31 8.05
C THR A 233 -9.29 -4.81 8.06
N VAL A 234 -9.38 -5.46 9.23
CA VAL A 234 -9.69 -6.90 9.31
C VAL A 234 -11.14 -7.22 8.94
N THR A 235 -12.08 -6.29 9.11
CA THR A 235 -13.48 -6.47 8.66
C THR A 235 -13.76 -6.00 7.24
N ALA A 236 -12.80 -5.37 6.56
CA ALA A 236 -12.93 -4.85 5.20
C ALA A 236 -12.25 -5.70 4.11
N GLY A 237 -11.56 -6.79 4.48
CA GLY A 237 -11.03 -7.83 3.57
C GLY A 237 -11.86 -9.09 3.61
#